data_AF-A0A9N8K6R1-F1
#
_entry.id   AF-A0A9N8K6R1-F1
#
_cell.length_a   1.000
_cell.length_b   1.000
_cell.length_c   1.000
_cell.angle_alpha   90.00
_cell.angle_beta   90.00
_cell.angle_gamma   90.00
#
_symmetry.space_group_name_H-M   'P 1'
#
loop_
_entity.id
_entity.type
_entity.pdbx_description
1 polymer ?
#
loop_
_entity_poly.entity_id
_entity_poly.type
_entity_poly.pdbx_seq_one_letter_code
_entity_poly.pdbx_strand_id
1 'polypeptide(L)'
;VTTSTEHEKTLPLQTPEPAHPLIGPKRGVKYQVYPLRQLTQDESDTLLETLHQDEFGPHVCRVVNDFQGRTLREAFDHHIRVRDEDKTIHPYCFVALGEASSRSVLVVYLKAPGANSEFVVGVSRCGIDEADLMGANLDVGDISWIEYKEAEEERFGSESPYTNTRYYARDPREPKDVDSHMTVYACFSIVSRPLQFVSILQPGWARLPQDQRRFNRPADVERFNDPWSEIRSLFPRICQVNKTVQRQILLVAEKEDIDADEGMSIHRVLWDAEKELSNVPNNSDQTKQRAVRAIMPELEFLEWTRASAALKRLDELVTGMAGNSV
;
A
#
# COMPACT_ATOMS: atom_id res chain seq x y z
N VAL A 1 -3.44 11.75 24.93
CA VAL A 1 -3.23 12.11 23.51
C VAL A 1 -4.15 11.22 22.72
N THR A 2 -5.08 11.78 21.95
CA THR A 2 -6.01 11.00 21.12
C THR A 2 -5.24 10.25 20.04
N THR A 3 -5.50 8.96 19.87
CA THR A 3 -4.80 8.13 18.85
C THR A 3 -5.43 8.32 17.47
N SER A 4 -4.70 8.00 16.39
CA SER A 4 -5.31 7.97 15.05
C SER A 4 -6.47 6.98 14.98
N THR A 5 -6.41 5.86 15.70
CA THR A 5 -7.49 4.88 15.80
C THR A 5 -8.76 5.49 16.41
N GLU A 6 -8.64 6.34 17.43
CA GLU A 6 -9.79 7.04 18.01
C GLU A 6 -10.42 8.00 16.99
N HIS A 7 -9.60 8.74 16.25
CA HIS A 7 -10.08 9.58 15.14
C HIS A 7 -10.73 8.76 14.02
N GLU A 8 -10.14 7.63 13.66
CA GLU A 8 -10.61 6.70 12.64
C GLU A 8 -12.01 6.13 12.96
N LYS A 9 -12.30 5.89 14.24
CA LYS A 9 -13.62 5.45 14.74
C LYS A 9 -14.72 6.52 14.58
N THR A 10 -14.37 7.80 14.43
CA THR A 10 -15.35 8.88 14.20
C THR A 10 -15.78 9.00 12.73
N LEU A 11 -15.03 8.37 11.81
CA LEU A 11 -15.28 8.40 10.38
C LEU A 11 -16.09 7.17 9.94
N PRO A 12 -16.90 7.28 8.87
CA PRO A 12 -17.59 6.10 8.33
C PRO A 12 -16.58 5.06 7.85
N LEU A 13 -16.98 3.78 7.87
CA LEU A 13 -16.11 2.69 7.40
C LEU A 13 -15.76 2.85 5.91
N GLN A 14 -16.75 3.25 5.11
CA GLN A 14 -16.63 3.42 3.66
C GLN A 14 -16.89 4.88 3.27
N THR A 15 -16.34 5.27 2.12
CA THR A 15 -16.58 6.57 1.47
C THR A 15 -17.48 6.37 0.25
N PRO A 16 -18.34 7.34 -0.12
CA PRO A 16 -18.97 7.33 -1.44
C PRO A 16 -17.93 7.42 -2.56
N GLU A 17 -18.23 6.86 -3.73
CA GLU A 17 -17.37 7.01 -4.90
C GLU A 17 -17.30 8.49 -5.32
N PRO A 18 -16.10 9.02 -5.64
CA PRO A 18 -15.97 10.41 -6.08
C PRO A 18 -16.57 10.61 -7.48
N ALA A 19 -17.16 11.77 -7.73
CA ALA A 19 -17.67 12.13 -9.06
C ALA A 19 -16.55 12.18 -10.13
N HIS A 20 -15.33 12.43 -9.68
CA HIS A 20 -14.13 12.56 -10.52
C HIS A 20 -13.01 11.66 -9.96
N PRO A 21 -13.03 10.35 -10.25
CA PRO A 21 -11.99 9.44 -9.78
C PRO A 21 -10.64 9.79 -10.41
N LEU A 22 -9.57 9.60 -9.63
CA LEU A 22 -8.20 9.80 -10.07
C LEU A 22 -7.52 8.43 -10.28
N ILE A 23 -6.75 8.32 -11.36
CA ILE A 23 -5.87 7.18 -11.64
C ILE A 23 -4.44 7.70 -11.60
N GLY A 24 -3.73 7.38 -10.52
CA GLY A 24 -2.35 7.81 -10.32
C GLY A 24 -2.18 9.32 -10.04
N PRO A 25 -0.96 9.76 -9.75
CA PRO A 25 -0.66 11.15 -9.45
C PRO A 25 -0.86 12.01 -10.69
N LYS A 26 -1.51 13.16 -10.53
CA LYS A 26 -1.78 14.09 -11.61
C LYS A 26 -1.35 15.50 -11.23
N ARG A 27 -0.62 16.14 -12.14
CA ARG A 27 -0.15 17.52 -11.96
C ARG A 27 -1.33 18.46 -11.70
N GLY A 28 -1.22 19.30 -10.67
CA GLY A 28 -2.22 20.31 -10.32
C GLY A 28 -3.38 19.81 -9.45
N VAL A 29 -3.37 18.54 -9.02
CA VAL A 29 -4.26 18.04 -7.95
C VAL A 29 -3.73 18.52 -6.61
N LYS A 30 -4.60 19.01 -5.73
CA LYS A 30 -4.30 19.65 -4.45
C LYS A 30 -4.76 18.78 -3.30
N TYR A 31 -3.95 18.72 -2.25
CA TYR A 31 -4.32 18.10 -0.98
C TYR A 31 -4.89 19.16 -0.05
N GLN A 32 -6.11 18.95 0.44
CA GLN A 32 -6.71 19.88 1.40
C GLN A 32 -6.11 19.62 2.79
N VAL A 33 -5.75 20.69 3.48
CA VAL A 33 -5.24 20.68 4.85
C VAL A 33 -6.28 21.33 5.75
N TYR A 34 -6.87 20.54 6.64
CA TYR A 34 -7.92 20.99 7.57
C TYR A 34 -7.32 21.25 8.96
N PRO A 35 -7.14 22.51 9.37
CA PRO A 35 -6.69 22.82 10.72
C PRO A 35 -7.85 22.63 11.70
N LEU A 36 -7.83 21.57 12.51
CA LEU A 36 -8.90 21.27 13.47
C LEU A 36 -8.70 22.01 14.80
N ARG A 37 -7.47 22.45 15.08
CA ARG A 37 -7.13 23.36 16.18
C ARG A 37 -6.99 24.79 15.68
N GLN A 38 -7.04 25.75 16.61
CA GLN A 38 -6.68 27.13 16.28
C GLN A 38 -5.22 27.22 15.84
N LEU A 39 -5.01 27.99 14.77
CA LEU A 39 -3.70 28.36 14.24
C LEU A 39 -3.61 29.87 14.13
N THR A 40 -2.49 30.41 14.59
CA THR A 40 -2.05 31.75 14.20
C THR A 40 -1.68 31.78 12.71
N GLN A 41 -1.61 32.97 12.11
CA GLN A 41 -1.18 33.10 10.72
C GLN A 41 0.23 32.56 10.52
N ASP A 42 1.16 32.89 11.42
CA ASP A 42 2.55 32.40 11.39
C ASP A 42 2.63 30.87 11.47
N GLU A 43 1.81 30.22 12.30
CA GLU A 43 1.74 28.76 12.35
C GLU A 43 1.16 28.15 11.07
N SER A 44 0.19 28.81 10.44
CA SER A 44 -0.39 28.37 9.16
C SER A 44 0.63 28.45 8.04
N ASP A 45 1.40 29.54 7.98
CA ASP A 45 2.44 29.75 6.98
C ASP A 45 3.59 28.74 7.19
N THR A 46 4.03 28.56 8.44
CA THR A 46 5.04 27.56 8.81
C THR A 46 4.58 26.13 8.47
N LEU A 47 3.31 25.81 8.68
CA LEU A 47 2.72 24.51 8.34
C LEU A 47 2.82 24.25 6.84
N LEU A 48 2.42 25.24 6.02
CA LEU A 48 2.50 25.12 4.57
C LEU A 48 3.93 25.01 4.08
N GLU A 49 4.84 25.85 4.60
CA GLU A 49 6.26 25.76 4.28
C GLU A 49 6.81 24.38 4.60
N THR A 50 6.48 23.82 5.77
CA THR A 50 6.95 22.49 6.19
C THR A 50 6.35 21.37 5.33
N LEU A 51 5.06 21.44 4.99
CA LEU A 51 4.43 20.50 4.07
C LEU A 51 5.09 20.53 2.69
N HIS A 52 5.58 21.69 2.26
CA HIS A 52 6.22 21.89 0.96
C HIS A 52 7.75 21.83 1.03
N GLN A 53 8.36 21.33 2.12
CA GLN A 53 9.81 21.23 2.23
C GLN A 53 10.43 20.11 1.39
N ASP A 54 9.70 19.02 1.18
CA ASP A 54 10.21 17.85 0.47
C ASP A 54 10.34 18.11 -1.04
N GLU A 55 11.53 17.93 -1.61
CA GLU A 55 11.82 18.21 -3.03
C GLU A 55 11.06 17.32 -4.03
N PHE A 56 10.58 16.17 -3.56
CA PHE A 56 9.76 15.24 -4.33
C PHE A 56 8.26 15.46 -4.07
N GLY A 57 7.93 16.28 -3.08
CA GLY A 57 6.57 16.68 -2.73
C GLY A 57 5.84 17.28 -3.92
N PRO A 58 4.52 17.05 -4.05
CA PRO A 58 3.76 17.66 -5.11
C PRO A 58 3.60 19.18 -4.91
N HIS A 59 3.89 19.73 -3.71
CA HIS A 59 3.85 21.16 -3.34
C HIS A 59 2.49 21.81 -3.60
N VAL A 60 1.43 21.08 -3.27
CA VAL A 60 0.04 21.42 -3.64
C VAL A 60 -0.92 21.31 -2.47
N CYS A 61 -0.41 21.17 -1.25
CA CYS A 61 -1.21 21.35 -0.03
C CYS A 61 -1.83 22.76 0.05
N ARG A 62 -3.12 22.83 0.43
CA ARG A 62 -3.87 24.09 0.64
C ARG A 62 -4.62 24.04 1.96
N VAL A 63 -4.41 25.06 2.81
CA VAL A 63 -5.13 25.18 4.09
C VAL A 63 -6.57 25.66 3.87
N VAL A 64 -7.51 25.00 4.55
CA VAL A 64 -8.93 25.37 4.62
C VAL A 64 -9.20 26.06 5.96
N ASN A 65 -8.96 27.37 6.02
CA ASN A 65 -8.92 28.15 7.27
C ASN A 65 -10.20 28.09 8.12
N ASP A 66 -11.37 27.84 7.53
CA ASP A 66 -12.67 27.85 8.22
C ASP A 66 -12.99 26.57 9.03
N PHE A 67 -11.97 25.71 9.24
CA PHE A 67 -12.08 24.43 9.95
C PHE A 67 -11.52 24.42 11.38
N GLN A 68 -10.99 25.56 11.85
CA GLN A 68 -10.48 25.66 13.22
C GLN A 68 -11.59 25.40 14.24
N GLY A 69 -11.34 24.50 15.20
CA GLY A 69 -12.31 24.09 16.22
C GLY A 69 -13.36 23.07 15.74
N ARG A 70 -13.30 22.63 14.48
CA ARG A 70 -14.19 21.58 13.95
C ARG A 70 -13.61 20.19 14.18
N THR A 71 -14.48 19.20 14.06
CA THR A 71 -14.12 17.79 14.18
C THR A 71 -13.55 17.23 12.88
N LEU A 72 -12.80 16.11 12.98
CA LEU A 72 -12.32 15.38 11.81
C LEU A 72 -13.49 14.88 10.94
N ARG A 73 -14.63 14.56 11.57
CA ARG A 73 -15.84 14.14 10.86
C ARG A 73 -16.39 15.25 9.96
N GLU A 74 -16.44 16.47 10.45
CA GLU A 74 -16.86 17.62 9.64
C GLU A 74 -15.88 17.89 8.49
N ALA A 75 -14.57 17.73 8.72
CA ALA A 75 -13.56 17.85 7.67
C ALA A 75 -13.73 16.79 6.58
N PHE A 76 -14.03 15.55 6.99
CA PHE A 76 -14.40 14.47 6.07
C PHE A 76 -15.64 14.85 5.24
N ASP A 77 -16.76 15.18 5.86
CA ASP A 77 -18.02 15.47 5.15
C ASP A 77 -17.84 16.66 4.18
N HIS A 78 -17.06 17.66 4.57
CA HIS A 78 -16.69 18.78 3.70
C HIS A 78 -15.82 18.34 2.53
N HIS A 79 -14.78 17.54 2.78
CA HIS A 79 -13.89 17.03 1.74
C HIS A 79 -14.66 16.25 0.67
N ILE A 80 -15.61 15.39 1.07
CA ILE A 80 -16.47 14.64 0.15
C ILE A 80 -17.23 15.58 -0.78
N ARG A 81 -17.82 16.66 -0.24
CA ARG A 81 -18.54 17.62 -1.06
C ARG A 81 -17.62 18.36 -2.03
N VAL A 82 -16.52 18.94 -1.54
CA VAL A 82 -15.69 19.81 -2.37
C VAL A 82 -14.89 19.06 -3.43
N ARG A 83 -14.47 17.81 -3.17
CA ARG A 83 -13.77 17.00 -4.19
C ARG A 83 -14.67 16.65 -5.38
N ASP A 84 -15.99 16.58 -5.15
CA ASP A 84 -16.97 16.30 -6.20
C ASP A 84 -17.33 17.57 -6.98
N GLU A 85 -17.21 18.75 -6.37
CA GLU A 85 -17.41 20.06 -7.01
C GLU A 85 -16.16 20.57 -7.75
N ASP A 86 -14.95 20.26 -7.25
CA ASP A 86 -13.67 20.75 -7.76
C ASP A 86 -12.70 19.59 -8.07
N LYS A 87 -12.57 19.28 -9.37
CA LYS A 87 -11.65 18.25 -9.90
C LYS A 87 -10.16 18.50 -9.64
N THR A 88 -9.80 19.67 -9.11
CA THR A 88 -8.43 19.97 -8.68
C THR A 88 -8.15 19.53 -7.26
N ILE A 89 -9.15 19.07 -6.50
CA ILE A 89 -8.97 18.51 -5.16
C ILE A 89 -8.73 16.99 -5.26
N HIS A 90 -7.79 16.48 -4.48
CA HIS A 90 -7.48 15.07 -4.44
C HIS A 90 -8.70 14.26 -3.96
N PRO A 91 -9.20 13.27 -4.72
CA PRO A 91 -10.47 12.64 -4.40
C PRO A 91 -10.39 11.63 -3.25
N TYR A 92 -9.20 11.11 -2.95
CA TYR A 92 -9.02 10.03 -1.98
C TYR A 92 -8.18 10.39 -0.76
N CYS A 93 -7.68 11.61 -0.64
CA CYS A 93 -6.67 11.92 0.39
C CYS A 93 -6.77 13.37 0.84
N PHE A 94 -6.72 13.60 2.15
CA PHE A 94 -6.57 14.92 2.74
C PHE A 94 -5.79 14.86 4.06
N VAL A 95 -5.28 16.02 4.47
CA VAL A 95 -4.51 16.20 5.70
C VAL A 95 -5.37 16.92 6.72
N ALA A 96 -5.28 16.53 7.99
CA ALA A 96 -5.91 17.21 9.10
C ALA A 96 -4.89 17.47 10.21
N LEU A 97 -4.85 18.70 10.70
CA LEU A 97 -4.03 19.07 11.85
C LEU A 97 -4.88 18.98 13.11
N GLY A 98 -4.78 17.85 13.81
CA GLY A 98 -5.42 17.63 15.09
C GLY A 98 -4.70 18.30 16.26
N GLU A 99 -5.19 18.09 17.48
CA GLU A 99 -4.57 18.63 18.71
C GLU A 99 -3.30 17.87 19.15
N ALA A 100 -3.07 16.70 18.58
CA ALA A 100 -1.98 15.83 18.98
C ALA A 100 -0.65 16.30 18.37
N SER A 101 0.15 17.02 19.16
CA SER A 101 1.55 17.44 18.90
C SER A 101 1.75 18.46 17.77
N SER A 102 2.62 19.45 18.03
CA SER A 102 3.00 20.52 17.09
C SER A 102 3.84 20.05 15.89
N ARG A 103 4.20 18.76 15.82
CA ARG A 103 5.09 18.20 14.79
C ARG A 103 4.48 17.04 13.99
N SER A 104 3.18 16.80 14.13
CA SER A 104 2.53 15.71 13.40
C SER A 104 1.17 16.12 12.89
N VAL A 105 0.75 15.48 11.80
CA VAL A 105 -0.59 15.62 11.22
C VAL A 105 -1.25 14.25 11.09
N LEU A 106 -2.55 14.27 10.85
CA LEU A 106 -3.32 13.11 10.43
C LEU A 106 -3.46 13.16 8.91
N VAL A 107 -3.19 12.05 8.24
CA VAL A 107 -3.53 11.83 6.84
C VAL A 107 -4.73 10.88 6.78
N VAL A 108 -5.79 11.32 6.12
CA VAL A 108 -7.00 10.53 5.90
C VAL A 108 -7.00 10.03 4.47
N TYR A 109 -6.97 8.72 4.31
CA TYR A 109 -7.01 8.05 3.02
C TYR A 109 -8.33 7.30 2.84
N LEU A 110 -9.06 7.64 1.80
CA LEU A 110 -10.44 7.17 1.58
C LEU A 110 -10.50 5.86 0.79
N LYS A 111 -9.34 5.32 0.43
CA LYS A 111 -9.18 4.11 -0.38
C LYS A 111 -8.19 3.12 0.26
N ALA A 112 -8.16 3.08 1.59
CA ALA A 112 -7.33 2.13 2.32
C ALA A 112 -7.84 0.69 2.09
N PRO A 113 -6.96 -0.31 2.00
CA PRO A 113 -7.39 -1.71 1.88
C PRO A 113 -8.06 -2.17 3.18
N GLY A 114 -9.29 -2.66 3.10
CA GLY A 114 -10.04 -3.19 4.24
C GLY A 114 -10.03 -4.72 4.33
N ALA A 115 -10.41 -5.23 5.51
CA ALA A 115 -10.42 -6.66 5.84
C ALA A 115 -11.21 -7.54 4.86
N ASN A 116 -12.29 -7.00 4.28
CA ASN A 116 -13.19 -7.73 3.38
C ASN A 116 -12.90 -7.47 1.90
N SER A 117 -11.68 -7.04 1.57
CA SER A 117 -11.29 -6.65 0.20
C SER A 117 -12.03 -5.44 -0.37
N GLU A 118 -12.80 -4.74 0.46
CA GLU A 118 -13.41 -3.46 0.14
C GLU A 118 -12.48 -2.33 0.59
N PHE A 119 -12.59 -1.18 -0.08
CA PHE A 119 -11.89 0.01 0.36
C PHE A 119 -12.57 0.62 1.59
N VAL A 120 -11.76 1.03 2.54
CA VAL A 120 -12.18 1.66 3.80
C VAL A 120 -11.54 3.03 3.95
N VAL A 121 -12.12 3.86 4.82
CA VAL A 121 -11.49 5.11 5.26
C VAL A 121 -10.43 4.76 6.30
N GLY A 122 -9.18 5.10 6.03
CA GLY A 122 -8.07 4.96 6.96
C GLY A 122 -7.61 6.31 7.49
N VAL A 123 -7.15 6.35 8.74
CA VAL A 123 -6.45 7.49 9.33
C VAL A 123 -5.08 7.05 9.81
N SER A 124 -4.03 7.77 9.37
CA SER A 124 -2.66 7.56 9.82
C SER A 124 -2.09 8.87 10.35
N ARG A 125 -1.15 8.78 11.28
CA ARG A 125 -0.39 9.92 11.81
C ARG A 125 1.04 9.86 11.30
N CYS A 126 1.52 10.98 10.78
CA CYS A 126 2.88 11.12 10.25
C CYS A 126 3.52 12.46 10.65
N GLY A 127 4.79 12.64 10.29
CA GLY A 127 5.46 13.94 10.33
C GLY A 127 4.79 14.93 9.37
N ILE A 128 4.90 16.23 9.66
CA ILE A 128 4.32 17.28 8.80
C ILE A 128 5.01 17.26 7.42
N ASP A 129 6.32 17.07 7.41
CA ASP A 129 7.19 16.98 6.25
C ASP A 129 6.89 15.78 5.34
N GLU A 130 6.28 14.72 5.86
CA GLU A 130 5.97 13.51 5.09
C GLU A 130 4.57 13.54 4.45
N ALA A 131 3.67 14.40 4.95
CA ALA A 131 2.25 14.33 4.63
C ALA A 131 1.90 14.70 3.17
N ASP A 132 2.67 15.61 2.55
CA ASP A 132 2.44 16.02 1.14
C ASP A 132 2.75 14.89 0.15
N LEU A 133 3.59 13.92 0.54
CA LEU A 133 3.98 12.77 -0.29
C LEU A 133 3.08 11.55 -0.13
N MET A 134 2.44 11.37 1.03
CA MET A 134 1.71 10.14 1.34
C MET A 134 0.65 9.80 0.29
N GLY A 135 -0.14 10.78 -0.12
CA GLY A 135 -1.19 10.59 -1.13
C GLY A 135 -0.64 10.14 -2.48
N ALA A 136 0.43 10.78 -2.96
CA ALA A 136 1.06 10.43 -4.23
C ALA A 136 1.66 9.01 -4.19
N ASN A 137 2.33 8.65 -3.09
CA ASN A 137 2.90 7.31 -2.89
C ASN A 137 1.82 6.22 -2.85
N LEU A 138 0.66 6.51 -2.24
CA LEU A 138 -0.48 5.59 -2.21
C LEU A 138 -1.13 5.44 -3.59
N ASP A 139 -1.21 6.52 -4.36
CA ASP A 139 -1.77 6.52 -5.72
C ASP A 139 -0.95 5.70 -6.71
N VAL A 140 0.39 5.73 -6.60
CA VAL A 140 1.28 4.90 -7.45
C VAL A 140 1.56 3.52 -6.87
N GLY A 141 1.14 3.26 -5.63
CA GLY A 141 1.43 2.03 -4.90
C GLY A 141 2.91 1.85 -4.54
N ASP A 142 3.67 2.94 -4.38
CA ASP A 142 5.08 2.89 -3.95
C ASP A 142 5.19 2.57 -2.45
N ILE A 143 4.24 3.05 -1.64
CA ILE A 143 4.10 2.67 -0.23
C ILE A 143 2.68 2.24 0.04
N SER A 144 2.52 1.06 0.66
CA SER A 144 1.20 0.56 1.02
C SER A 144 0.65 1.29 2.25
N TRP A 145 -0.68 1.32 2.37
CA TRP A 145 -1.33 1.89 3.54
C TRP A 145 -0.87 1.25 4.86
N ILE A 146 -0.66 -0.07 4.86
CA ILE A 146 -0.25 -0.81 6.05
C ILE A 146 1.15 -0.39 6.51
N GLU A 147 2.07 -0.13 5.60
CA GLU A 147 3.42 0.34 5.94
C GLU A 147 3.39 1.72 6.60
N TYR A 148 2.51 2.62 6.18
CA TYR A 148 2.32 3.88 6.89
C TYR A 148 1.75 3.68 8.31
N LYS A 149 0.88 2.68 8.50
CA LYS A 149 0.37 2.34 9.84
C LYS A 149 1.43 1.66 10.72
N GLU A 150 2.32 0.86 10.15
CA GLU A 150 3.50 0.34 10.87
C GLU A 150 4.46 1.48 11.26
N ALA A 151 4.68 2.42 10.33
CA ALA A 151 5.50 3.60 10.60
C ALA A 151 4.93 4.45 11.74
N GLU A 152 3.61 4.58 11.76
CA GLU A 152 2.90 5.23 12.84
C GLU A 152 3.04 4.48 14.18
N GLU A 153 2.88 3.15 14.18
CA GLU A 153 3.04 2.30 15.37
C GLU A 153 4.43 2.51 15.99
N GLU A 154 5.48 2.45 15.16
CA GLU A 154 6.86 2.60 15.65
C GLU A 154 7.16 4.02 16.15
N ARG A 155 6.73 5.06 15.44
CA ARG A 155 7.10 6.45 15.76
C ARG A 155 6.21 7.09 16.83
N PHE A 156 4.93 6.75 16.85
CA PHE A 156 3.94 7.39 17.71
C PHE A 156 3.30 6.44 18.73
N GLY A 157 3.68 5.16 18.73
CA GLY A 157 3.15 4.15 19.65
C GLY A 157 1.66 3.86 19.42
N SER A 158 1.19 3.93 18.17
CA SER A 158 -0.20 3.61 17.85
C SER A 158 -0.48 2.11 17.96
N GLU A 159 -1.76 1.73 17.90
CA GLU A 159 -2.15 0.32 17.82
C GLU A 159 -1.60 -0.32 16.53
N SER A 160 -1.26 -1.60 16.62
CA SER A 160 -0.72 -2.34 15.48
C SER A 160 -1.77 -2.48 14.37
N PRO A 161 -1.44 -2.19 13.10
CA PRO A 161 -2.38 -2.31 11.99
C PRO A 161 -2.90 -3.73 11.81
N TYR A 162 -2.09 -4.73 12.15
CA TYR A 162 -2.38 -6.14 12.01
C TYR A 162 -3.47 -6.65 12.96
N THR A 163 -3.62 -6.00 14.12
CA THR A 163 -4.69 -6.31 15.08
C THR A 163 -5.94 -5.45 14.86
N ASN A 164 -5.89 -4.48 13.95
CA ASN A 164 -7.02 -3.61 13.65
C ASN A 164 -7.98 -4.31 12.67
N THR A 165 -9.19 -4.61 13.16
CA THR A 165 -10.23 -5.33 12.41
C THR A 165 -10.78 -4.57 11.20
N ARG A 166 -10.49 -3.27 11.09
CA ARG A 166 -10.77 -2.49 9.88
C ARG A 166 -9.92 -2.97 8.69
N TYR A 167 -8.67 -3.35 8.94
CA TYR A 167 -7.69 -3.71 7.92
C TYR A 167 -7.55 -5.21 7.73
N TYR A 168 -7.66 -5.99 8.81
CA TYR A 168 -7.52 -7.44 8.75
C TYR A 168 -8.61 -8.14 9.56
N ALA A 169 -9.29 -9.14 8.98
CA ALA A 169 -10.28 -9.94 9.70
C ALA A 169 -9.65 -10.81 10.80
N ARG A 170 -8.36 -11.14 10.64
CA ARG A 170 -7.51 -11.85 11.60
C ARG A 170 -6.09 -11.32 11.46
N ASP A 171 -5.33 -11.27 12.55
CA ASP A 171 -3.91 -10.88 12.49
C ASP A 171 -3.16 -11.79 11.51
N PRO A 172 -2.64 -11.26 10.38
CA PRO A 172 -1.94 -12.05 9.38
C PRO A 172 -0.59 -12.58 9.86
N ARG A 173 -0.11 -12.14 11.04
CA ARG A 173 1.11 -12.63 11.68
C ARG A 173 0.84 -13.85 12.55
N GLU A 174 -0.40 -14.10 12.95
CA GLU A 174 -0.75 -15.30 13.70
C GLU A 174 -0.62 -16.54 12.80
N PRO A 175 -0.01 -17.63 13.32
CA PRO A 175 -0.10 -18.93 12.68
C PRO A 175 -1.57 -19.29 12.49
N LYS A 176 -1.96 -19.63 11.25
CA LYS A 176 -3.32 -20.11 10.99
C LYS A 176 -3.51 -21.44 11.72
N ASP A 177 -4.45 -21.47 12.67
CA ASP A 177 -5.02 -22.73 13.13
C ASP A 177 -5.69 -23.41 11.92
N VAL A 178 -5.35 -24.68 11.71
CA VAL A 178 -5.84 -25.65 10.72
C VAL A 178 -5.42 -25.48 9.24
N ASP A 179 -4.54 -26.38 8.79
CA ASP A 179 -4.54 -27.14 7.52
C ASP A 179 -4.82 -26.46 6.17
N SER A 180 -4.80 -25.13 6.06
CA SER A 180 -4.79 -24.51 4.72
C SER A 180 -3.36 -24.54 4.17
N HIS A 181 -3.01 -25.62 3.47
CA HIS A 181 -1.84 -25.71 2.57
C HIS A 181 -1.88 -24.72 1.39
N MET A 182 -2.54 -23.56 1.55
CA MET A 182 -2.79 -22.59 0.49
C MET A 182 -1.58 -21.66 0.40
N THR A 183 -0.64 -22.02 -0.46
CA THR A 183 0.52 -21.20 -0.79
C THR A 183 0.09 -19.95 -1.58
N VAL A 184 0.48 -18.76 -1.11
CA VAL A 184 0.22 -17.48 -1.79
C VAL A 184 1.44 -17.10 -2.63
N TYR A 185 1.25 -16.79 -3.91
CA TYR A 185 2.32 -16.42 -4.83
C TYR A 185 2.36 -14.92 -5.10
N ALA A 186 3.56 -14.35 -5.25
CA ALA A 186 3.73 -12.99 -5.75
C ALA A 186 3.66 -12.98 -7.28
N CYS A 187 2.90 -12.04 -7.86
CA CYS A 187 2.75 -11.87 -9.31
C CYS A 187 3.04 -10.42 -9.76
N PHE A 188 4.10 -10.21 -10.54
CA PHE A 188 4.48 -8.91 -11.10
C PHE A 188 4.02 -8.75 -12.54
N SER A 189 3.98 -7.52 -13.04
CA SER A 189 3.73 -7.22 -14.45
C SER A 189 4.78 -6.26 -14.99
N ILE A 190 5.44 -6.64 -16.07
CA ILE A 190 6.34 -5.75 -16.84
C ILE A 190 5.65 -5.18 -18.09
N VAL A 191 4.32 -5.36 -18.20
CA VAL A 191 3.49 -4.88 -19.32
C VAL A 191 2.40 -3.91 -18.85
N SER A 192 2.00 -2.98 -19.73
CA SER A 192 1.18 -1.80 -19.41
C SER A 192 -0.31 -2.03 -19.13
N ARG A 193 -0.82 -3.27 -19.16
CA ARG A 193 -2.26 -3.58 -18.93
C ARG A 193 -2.57 -4.61 -17.83
N PRO A 194 -2.03 -4.45 -16.62
CA PRO A 194 -2.04 -5.48 -15.58
C PRO A 194 -3.40 -5.75 -14.90
N LEU A 195 -4.35 -4.83 -15.02
CA LEU A 195 -5.62 -4.83 -14.27
C LEU A 195 -6.57 -5.99 -14.61
N GLN A 196 -6.43 -6.64 -15.76
CA GLN A 196 -7.32 -7.74 -16.16
C GLN A 196 -6.74 -9.14 -15.90
N PHE A 197 -5.47 -9.22 -15.54
CA PHE A 197 -4.69 -10.46 -15.57
C PHE A 197 -4.86 -11.34 -14.35
N VAL A 198 -4.95 -10.75 -13.15
CA VAL A 198 -5.14 -11.53 -11.92
C VAL A 198 -6.49 -12.24 -11.90
N SER A 199 -7.49 -11.72 -12.62
CA SER A 199 -8.77 -12.40 -12.79
C SER A 199 -8.68 -13.61 -13.73
N ILE A 200 -7.66 -13.68 -14.59
CA ILE A 200 -7.37 -14.86 -15.43
C ILE A 200 -6.58 -15.89 -14.60
N LEU A 201 -5.59 -15.42 -13.83
CA LEU A 201 -4.81 -16.25 -12.89
C LEU A 201 -5.68 -16.91 -11.82
N GLN A 202 -6.64 -16.16 -11.28
CA GLN A 202 -7.60 -16.61 -10.29
C GLN A 202 -8.99 -16.03 -10.60
N PRO A 203 -9.84 -16.78 -11.32
CA PRO A 203 -11.20 -16.35 -11.63
C PRO A 203 -11.97 -15.91 -10.39
N GLY A 204 -12.56 -14.71 -10.46
CA GLY A 204 -13.28 -14.11 -9.34
C GLY A 204 -12.42 -13.49 -8.25
N TRP A 205 -11.10 -13.35 -8.45
CA TRP A 205 -10.14 -12.81 -7.47
C TRP A 205 -10.62 -11.57 -6.72
N ALA A 206 -11.18 -10.59 -7.44
CA ALA A 206 -11.66 -9.34 -6.84
C ALA A 206 -12.78 -9.54 -5.80
N ARG A 207 -13.53 -10.64 -5.89
CA ARG A 207 -14.62 -11.01 -4.97
C ARG A 207 -14.19 -12.02 -3.92
N LEU A 208 -12.99 -12.59 -4.04
CA LEU A 208 -12.47 -13.53 -3.05
C LEU A 208 -12.03 -12.76 -1.80
N PRO A 209 -12.41 -13.25 -0.60
CA PRO A 209 -11.82 -12.83 0.66
C PRO A 209 -10.28 -12.88 0.59
N GLN A 210 -9.61 -11.98 1.29
CA GLN A 210 -8.16 -11.83 1.19
C GLN A 210 -7.40 -13.12 1.54
N ASP A 211 -7.92 -13.88 2.51
CA ASP A 211 -7.40 -15.16 2.98
C ASP A 211 -7.61 -16.33 2.00
N GLN A 212 -8.43 -16.15 0.97
CA GLN A 212 -8.70 -17.12 -0.11
C GLN A 212 -7.95 -16.79 -1.41
N ARG A 213 -7.26 -15.66 -1.46
CA ARG A 213 -6.45 -15.25 -2.63
C ARG A 213 -5.16 -16.04 -2.67
N ARG A 214 -4.87 -16.65 -3.82
CA ARG A 214 -3.64 -17.41 -4.10
C ARG A 214 -2.57 -16.57 -4.77
N PHE A 215 -2.93 -15.39 -5.22
CA PHE A 215 -2.00 -14.40 -5.77
C PHE A 215 -2.09 -13.12 -4.97
N ASN A 216 -0.95 -12.71 -4.42
CA ASN A 216 -0.70 -11.34 -4.03
C ASN A 216 -0.24 -10.62 -5.30
N ARG A 217 -0.86 -9.49 -5.65
CA ARG A 217 -0.49 -8.70 -6.83
C ARG A 217 0.46 -7.59 -6.39
N PRO A 218 1.77 -7.76 -6.57
CA PRO A 218 2.67 -6.64 -6.55
C PRO A 218 2.66 -5.84 -7.84
N ALA A 219 3.11 -4.61 -7.64
CA ALA A 219 3.22 -3.46 -8.52
C ALA A 219 3.31 -3.72 -10.03
N ASP A 220 2.73 -2.76 -10.74
CA ASP A 220 2.89 -2.56 -12.18
C ASP A 220 4.27 -1.90 -12.39
N VAL A 221 5.27 -2.71 -12.77
CA VAL A 221 6.67 -2.29 -12.85
C VAL A 221 7.09 -1.87 -14.26
N GLU A 222 6.19 -1.90 -15.25
CA GLU A 222 6.51 -1.52 -16.64
C GLU A 222 6.96 -0.06 -16.77
N ARG A 223 6.57 0.78 -15.81
CA ARG A 223 6.87 2.21 -15.78
C ARG A 223 8.33 2.51 -15.46
N PHE A 224 9.09 1.53 -14.99
CA PHE A 224 10.49 1.71 -14.61
C PHE A 224 11.42 1.37 -15.78
N ASN A 225 12.57 2.05 -15.83
CA ASN A 225 13.58 1.83 -16.89
C ASN A 225 14.17 0.42 -16.84
N ASP A 226 14.24 -0.18 -15.65
CA ASP A 226 14.67 -1.57 -15.42
C ASP A 226 13.65 -2.30 -14.54
N PRO A 227 12.61 -2.91 -15.15
CA PRO A 227 11.56 -3.59 -14.42
C PRO A 227 12.06 -4.80 -13.61
N TRP A 228 13.14 -5.45 -14.02
CA TRP A 228 13.67 -6.63 -13.33
C TRP A 228 14.38 -6.25 -12.03
N SER A 229 15.18 -5.18 -12.06
CA SER A 229 15.75 -4.63 -10.82
C SER A 229 14.65 -4.20 -9.85
N GLU A 230 13.56 -3.62 -10.35
CA GLU A 230 12.43 -3.25 -9.50
C GLU A 230 11.75 -4.48 -8.87
N ILE A 231 11.51 -5.54 -9.64
CA ILE A 231 10.97 -6.81 -9.12
C ILE A 231 11.84 -7.36 -8.00
N ARG A 232 13.17 -7.39 -8.22
CA ARG A 232 14.14 -7.86 -7.23
C ARG A 232 14.11 -7.02 -5.95
N SER A 233 13.96 -5.70 -6.07
CA SER A 233 13.89 -4.82 -4.90
C SER A 233 12.55 -4.94 -4.14
N LEU A 234 11.44 -5.12 -4.86
CA LEU A 234 10.10 -5.18 -4.27
C LEU A 234 9.78 -6.54 -3.64
N PHE A 235 10.28 -7.64 -4.19
CA PHE A 235 9.96 -8.99 -3.71
C PHE A 235 10.29 -9.22 -2.22
N PRO A 236 11.49 -8.89 -1.71
CA PRO A 236 11.80 -9.00 -0.29
C PRO A 236 10.84 -8.22 0.62
N ARG A 237 10.45 -7.02 0.19
CA ARG A 237 9.50 -6.17 0.91
C ARG A 237 8.12 -6.81 1.00
N ILE A 238 7.65 -7.42 -0.08
CA ILE A 238 6.38 -8.15 -0.09
C ILE A 238 6.42 -9.34 0.87
N CYS A 239 7.54 -10.08 0.89
CA CYS A 239 7.73 -11.20 1.81
C CYS A 239 7.84 -10.77 3.28
N GLN A 240 8.34 -9.55 3.54
CA GLN A 240 8.41 -8.97 4.88
C GLN A 240 7.00 -8.60 5.39
N VAL A 241 6.22 -7.89 4.58
CA VAL A 241 4.86 -7.43 4.93
C VAL A 241 3.85 -8.58 4.95
N ASN A 242 3.99 -9.53 4.02
CA ASN A 242 3.07 -10.65 3.88
C ASN A 242 3.78 -11.98 4.10
N LYS A 243 3.75 -12.46 5.34
CA LYS A 243 4.36 -13.73 5.77
C LYS A 243 3.77 -14.97 5.09
N THR A 244 2.59 -14.86 4.47
CA THR A 244 1.95 -15.98 3.75
C THR A 244 2.47 -16.15 2.33
N VAL A 245 3.18 -15.15 1.80
CA VAL A 245 3.76 -15.20 0.46
C VAL A 245 4.90 -16.21 0.42
N GLN A 246 4.86 -17.08 -0.58
CA GLN A 246 5.93 -18.01 -0.90
C GLN A 246 7.18 -17.22 -1.33
N ARG A 247 8.34 -17.55 -0.72
CA ARG A 247 9.56 -16.75 -0.82
C ARG A 247 10.63 -17.24 -1.81
N GLN A 248 10.40 -18.38 -2.43
CA GLN A 248 11.29 -19.07 -3.37
C GLN A 248 10.82 -18.99 -4.82
N ILE A 249 9.56 -18.66 -5.09
CA ILE A 249 9.04 -18.54 -6.46
C ILE A 249 8.18 -17.30 -6.61
N LEU A 250 8.34 -16.63 -7.75
CA LEU A 250 7.46 -15.55 -8.21
C LEU A 250 7.02 -15.76 -9.66
N LEU A 251 5.94 -15.09 -10.03
CA LEU A 251 5.36 -15.10 -11.37
C LEU A 251 5.46 -13.71 -11.99
N VAL A 252 5.77 -13.60 -13.28
CA VAL A 252 5.88 -12.32 -13.99
C VAL A 252 5.07 -12.38 -15.30
N ALA A 253 4.20 -11.39 -15.52
CA ALA A 253 3.54 -11.18 -16.80
C ALA A 253 4.49 -10.43 -17.75
N GLU A 254 4.84 -11.06 -18.87
CA GLU A 254 5.83 -10.53 -19.83
C GLU A 254 5.24 -10.10 -21.18
N LYS A 255 4.05 -10.59 -21.54
CA LYS A 255 3.33 -10.18 -22.76
C LYS A 255 1.95 -9.60 -22.41
N GLU A 256 1.44 -8.71 -23.26
CA GLU A 256 0.09 -8.16 -23.08
C GLU A 256 -0.99 -9.25 -23.15
N ASP A 257 -0.78 -10.25 -24.01
CA ASP A 257 -1.58 -11.47 -24.03
C ASP A 257 -0.95 -12.52 -23.11
N ILE A 258 -1.32 -12.48 -21.83
CA ILE A 258 -0.75 -13.34 -20.78
C ILE A 258 -1.18 -14.81 -20.89
N ASP A 259 -2.25 -15.10 -21.63
CA ASP A 259 -2.74 -16.47 -21.81
C ASP A 259 -2.20 -17.11 -23.10
N ALA A 260 -1.44 -16.36 -23.89
CA ALA A 260 -0.63 -16.89 -24.98
C ALA A 260 0.54 -17.74 -24.45
N ASP A 261 1.12 -18.55 -25.33
CA ASP A 261 2.37 -19.24 -25.07
C ASP A 261 3.47 -18.21 -24.72
N GLU A 262 4.13 -18.43 -23.58
CA GLU A 262 5.11 -17.51 -22.99
C GLU A 262 4.53 -16.15 -22.61
N GLY A 263 3.23 -16.08 -22.31
CA GLY A 263 2.61 -14.88 -21.77
C GLY A 263 3.14 -14.51 -20.38
N MET A 264 3.58 -15.51 -19.62
CA MET A 264 4.12 -15.36 -18.27
C MET A 264 5.36 -16.22 -18.04
N SER A 265 6.27 -15.76 -17.19
CA SER A 265 7.43 -16.52 -16.72
C SER A 265 7.36 -16.83 -15.22
N ILE A 266 7.87 -18.00 -14.86
CA ILE A 266 8.05 -18.42 -13.47
C ILE A 266 9.54 -18.35 -13.14
N HIS A 267 9.86 -17.70 -12.01
CA HIS A 267 11.24 -17.54 -11.55
C HIS A 267 11.40 -18.12 -10.16
N ARG A 268 12.53 -18.80 -9.94
CA ARG A 268 13.02 -19.12 -8.61
C ARG A 268 13.78 -17.93 -8.05
N VAL A 269 13.52 -17.60 -6.81
CA VAL A 269 14.22 -16.57 -6.06
C VAL A 269 15.33 -17.22 -5.25
N LEU A 270 16.58 -16.89 -5.58
CA LEU A 270 17.76 -17.42 -4.92
C LEU A 270 18.10 -16.54 -3.72
N TRP A 271 17.50 -16.88 -2.58
CA TRP A 271 17.53 -16.02 -1.40
C TRP A 271 17.25 -16.79 -0.10
N ASP A 272 18.03 -16.52 0.95
CA ASP A 272 17.74 -16.99 2.31
C ASP A 272 16.88 -15.96 3.04
N ALA A 273 15.59 -15.98 2.71
CA ALA A 273 14.64 -14.97 3.16
C ALA A 273 14.51 -14.88 4.68
N GLU A 274 14.56 -16.00 5.40
CA GLU A 274 14.48 -16.01 6.87
C GLU A 274 15.69 -15.30 7.48
N LYS A 275 16.90 -15.65 7.02
CA LYS A 275 18.12 -15.03 7.51
C LYS A 275 18.19 -13.55 7.16
N GLU A 276 17.90 -13.19 5.92
CA GLU A 276 18.08 -11.81 5.47
C GLU A 276 17.01 -10.87 6.04
N LEU A 277 15.73 -11.28 6.07
CA LEU A 277 14.68 -10.47 6.67
C LEU A 277 14.82 -10.36 8.20
N SER A 278 15.40 -11.36 8.88
CA SER A 278 15.66 -11.26 10.33
C SER A 278 16.61 -10.11 10.72
N ASN A 279 17.44 -9.67 9.78
CA ASN A 279 18.40 -8.59 9.98
C ASN A 279 17.82 -7.21 9.63
N VAL A 280 16.60 -7.14 9.10
CA VAL A 280 16.00 -5.88 8.70
C VAL A 280 14.93 -5.45 9.72
N PRO A 281 15.14 -4.34 10.45
CA PRO A 281 14.13 -3.81 11.36
C PRO A 281 12.84 -3.43 10.62
N ASN A 282 11.71 -3.43 11.33
CA ASN A 282 10.40 -3.06 10.78
C ASN A 282 10.40 -1.67 10.11
N ASN A 283 9.50 -1.52 9.13
CA ASN A 283 9.63 -0.63 7.98
C ASN A 283 9.22 0.85 8.21
N SER A 284 9.43 1.40 9.42
CA SER A 284 9.02 2.78 9.75
C SER A 284 9.95 3.90 9.28
N ASP A 285 11.19 3.51 8.97
CA ASP A 285 12.34 4.31 8.56
C ASP A 285 12.47 4.51 7.03
N GLN A 286 12.50 5.71 6.42
CA GLN A 286 12.98 5.83 5.02
C GLN A 286 14.39 5.22 4.85
N THR A 287 15.25 5.37 5.87
CA THR A 287 16.58 4.77 5.93
C THR A 287 16.54 3.24 6.05
N LYS A 288 15.49 2.70 6.68
CA LYS A 288 15.25 1.26 6.84
C LYS A 288 14.62 0.64 5.58
N GLN A 289 13.77 1.39 4.87
CA GLN A 289 13.27 1.04 3.54
C GLN A 289 14.41 0.86 2.54
N ARG A 290 15.48 1.67 2.64
CA ARG A 290 16.70 1.46 1.84
C ARG A 290 17.40 0.15 2.15
N ALA A 291 17.37 -0.33 3.39
CA ALA A 291 17.99 -1.61 3.77
C ALA A 291 17.25 -2.81 3.16
N VAL A 292 15.91 -2.81 3.18
CA VAL A 292 15.10 -3.84 2.50
C VAL A 292 15.28 -3.75 0.98
N ARG A 293 15.21 -2.53 0.40
CA ARG A 293 15.38 -2.30 -1.04
C ARG A 293 16.79 -2.64 -1.55
N ALA A 294 17.78 -2.65 -0.67
CA ALA A 294 19.14 -3.10 -0.98
C ALA A 294 19.26 -4.63 -1.07
N ILE A 295 18.27 -5.38 -0.54
CA ILE A 295 18.17 -6.81 -0.78
C ILE A 295 17.72 -7.00 -2.22
N MET A 296 18.63 -7.54 -3.04
CA MET A 296 18.42 -7.76 -4.46
C MET A 296 18.66 -9.23 -4.76
N PRO A 297 17.69 -10.11 -4.43
CA PRO A 297 17.87 -11.54 -4.62
C PRO A 297 18.03 -11.84 -6.11
N GLU A 298 18.87 -12.82 -6.45
CA GLU A 298 19.00 -13.26 -7.84
C GLU A 298 17.77 -14.07 -8.26
N LEU A 299 17.38 -13.93 -9.53
CA LEU A 299 16.25 -14.65 -10.10
C LEU A 299 16.76 -15.66 -11.12
N GLU A 300 16.35 -16.91 -10.94
CA GLU A 300 16.60 -17.99 -11.90
C GLU A 300 15.30 -18.26 -12.66
N PHE A 301 15.34 -18.05 -13.99
CA PHE A 301 14.23 -18.42 -14.86
C PHE A 301 14.02 -19.93 -14.85
N LEU A 302 12.78 -20.37 -14.58
CA LEU A 302 12.42 -21.78 -14.59
C LEU A 302 11.74 -22.18 -15.89
N GLU A 303 10.60 -21.56 -16.17
CA GLU A 303 9.80 -21.90 -17.35
C GLU A 303 8.86 -20.77 -17.77
N TRP A 304 8.43 -20.85 -19.03
CA TRP A 304 7.32 -20.09 -19.58
C TRP A 304 5.99 -20.79 -19.28
N THR A 305 4.93 -20.01 -19.10
CA THR A 305 3.57 -20.52 -18.88
C THR A 305 2.51 -19.58 -19.45
N ARG A 306 1.28 -20.07 -19.48
CA ARG A 306 0.07 -19.30 -19.74
C ARG A 306 -0.58 -18.95 -18.41
N ALA A 307 -1.24 -17.82 -18.32
CA ALA A 307 -1.94 -17.40 -17.10
C ALA A 307 -2.94 -18.45 -16.59
N SER A 308 -3.75 -19.03 -17.47
CA SER A 308 -4.73 -20.06 -17.11
C SER A 308 -4.11 -21.35 -16.52
N ALA A 309 -2.84 -21.61 -16.79
CA ALA A 309 -2.10 -22.77 -16.29
C ALA A 309 -1.17 -22.45 -15.12
N ALA A 310 -0.88 -21.17 -14.87
CA ALA A 310 0.17 -20.72 -13.96
C ALA A 310 0.00 -21.27 -12.53
N LEU A 311 -1.20 -21.17 -11.94
CA LEU A 311 -1.44 -21.63 -10.55
C LEU A 311 -1.09 -23.11 -10.37
N LYS A 312 -1.53 -23.96 -11.30
CA LYS A 312 -1.25 -25.39 -11.25
C LYS A 312 0.26 -25.67 -11.34
N ARG A 313 0.97 -24.98 -12.25
CA ARG A 313 2.42 -25.15 -12.42
C ARG A 313 3.21 -24.69 -11.20
N LEU A 314 2.82 -23.58 -10.59
CA LEU A 314 3.43 -23.09 -9.36
C LEU A 314 3.30 -24.11 -8.22
N ASP A 315 2.11 -24.71 -8.05
CA ASP A 315 1.88 -25.75 -7.03
C ASP A 315 2.71 -27.02 -7.27
N GLU A 316 2.86 -27.44 -8.53
CA GLU A 316 3.73 -28.56 -8.94
C GLU A 316 5.20 -28.28 -8.61
N LEU A 317 5.70 -27.07 -8.94
CA LEU A 317 7.09 -26.67 -8.69
C LEU A 317 7.41 -26.59 -7.19
N VAL A 318 6.53 -25.99 -6.39
CA VAL A 318 6.72 -25.91 -4.93
C VAL A 318 6.76 -27.28 -4.29
N THR A 319 5.87 -28.18 -4.70
CA THR A 319 5.85 -29.56 -4.20
C THR A 319 7.14 -30.31 -4.59
N GLY A 320 7.62 -30.13 -5.82
CA GLY A 320 8.87 -30.72 -6.30
C GLY A 320 10.11 -30.21 -5.57
N MET A 321 10.17 -28.93 -5.20
CA MET A 321 11.28 -28.36 -4.43
C MET A 321 11.33 -28.88 -2.99
N ALA A 322 10.17 -29.09 -2.36
CA ALA A 322 10.10 -29.68 -1.01
C ALA A 322 10.61 -31.13 -0.98
N GLY A 323 10.45 -31.89 -2.06
CA GLY A 323 10.93 -33.28 -2.19
C GLY A 323 12.44 -33.43 -2.42
N ASN A 324 13.13 -32.37 -2.83
CA ASN A 324 14.57 -32.38 -3.11
C ASN A 324 15.44 -31.87 -1.94
N SER A 325 14.82 -31.63 -0.77
CA SER A 325 15.50 -31.14 0.44
C SER A 325 15.72 -32.25 1.48
N VAL A 326 16.13 -33.45 1.04
CA VAL A 326 16.52 -34.60 1.90
C VAL A 326 18.02 -34.85 1.82
#